data_AF-A0A4R1KBJ3-F1
#
_entry.id   AF-A0A4R1KBJ3-F1
#
_cell.length_a   1.000
_cell.length_b   1.000
_cell.length_c   1.000
_cell.angle_alpha   90.00
_cell.angle_beta   90.00
_cell.angle_gamma   90.00
#
_symmetry.space_group_name_H-M   'P 1'
#
loop_
_entity.id
_entity.type
_entity.pdbx_description
1 polymer ?
#
loop_
_entity_poly.entity_id
_entity_poly.type
_entity_poly.pdbx_seq_one_letter_code
_entity_poly.pdbx_strand_id
1 'polypeptide(L)'
;MFSKVFSALVNGIQAEIVEVETDISSVGLPTFNMVGLAETAVKESRDRVKSAMKNMNLNVFSHPITINLAPADIKKEGTHFDLPVAVGLTCSAGMVKSVPEDCMFAGELSLDGRLRAVGGILPIAEGAKLAGFTKLVVPADNADEAAVIDGIEIYPFEDLSSVVEFINGGCVGTPYAINRTKLFASVKEYEVDFSDVKGQFSARRCAEIAAAGMHNLFMIGSPGSGKTMIARRIPTILPDMTITEAIETTKIYSVAGLIKNGRDLAVHRPFCSPHHTSSSVSLIGGTSKAIPGQVSLASNGVLFLDELLEFPRNVLETLRQPLEDREVTVARAGRTVVYPANFMLVAAANPCPCGYMGDKQKECTCTPTQIHKYRSRMSGPLMDRIDMHVEVSSADISELSAMNEGEPSSEIRKRVEAAHRIQSERFKKSSTRFNSRMSEKETRKFCKLDTASEKLLETAAKKYHLSARSYSKVLKTARTIADLAGAPDIESRHLLEALQYRLIQD
;
A
#
# COMPACT_ATOMS: atom_id res chain seq x y z
N MET A 1 35.12 3.33 27.92
CA MET A 1 33.93 3.99 28.47
C MET A 1 32.79 3.67 27.52
N PHE A 2 31.83 2.90 28.05
CA PHE A 2 30.75 2.33 27.28
C PHE A 2 29.58 3.30 27.15
N SER A 3 28.97 3.37 25.96
CA SER A 3 27.70 4.05 25.73
C SER A 3 26.80 3.22 24.82
N LYS A 4 25.49 3.43 24.93
CA LYS A 4 24.48 2.76 24.13
C LYS A 4 23.47 3.78 23.61
N VAL A 5 23.21 3.73 22.30
CA VAL A 5 22.26 4.60 21.59
C VAL A 5 21.39 3.74 20.68
N PHE A 6 20.14 4.13 20.45
CA PHE A 6 19.22 3.40 19.58
C PHE A 6 19.11 4.03 18.20
N SER A 7 19.01 3.19 17.18
CA SER A 7 18.67 3.54 15.81
C SER A 7 17.76 2.45 15.21
N ALA A 8 17.46 2.53 13.91
CA ALA A 8 16.74 1.47 13.23
C ALA A 8 17.22 1.30 11.78
N LEU A 9 17.11 0.07 11.29
CA LEU A 9 17.36 -0.29 9.90
C LEU A 9 16.02 -0.54 9.19
N VAL A 10 15.89 -0.07 7.96
CA VAL A 10 14.75 -0.43 7.11
C VAL A 10 14.98 -1.78 6.44
N ASN A 11 14.13 -2.74 6.76
CA ASN A 11 14.06 -4.04 6.10
C ASN A 11 12.74 -4.15 5.31
N GLY A 12 12.81 -3.94 4.00
CA GLY A 12 11.61 -3.82 3.18
C GLY A 12 10.81 -2.58 3.56
N ILE A 13 9.58 -2.77 4.06
CA ILE A 13 8.69 -1.68 4.52
C ILE A 13 8.59 -1.59 6.05
N GLN A 14 9.36 -2.39 6.79
CA GLN A 14 9.40 -2.39 8.24
C GLN A 14 10.74 -1.84 8.73
N ALA A 15 10.78 -1.33 9.95
CA ALA A 15 12.02 -0.95 10.61
C ALA A 15 12.33 -1.93 11.75
N GLU A 16 13.58 -2.33 11.83
CA GLU A 16 14.12 -3.18 12.89
C GLU A 16 15.05 -2.33 13.77
N ILE A 17 14.85 -2.40 15.08
CA ILE A 17 15.64 -1.61 16.04
C ILE A 17 17.08 -2.12 16.07
N VAL A 18 18.02 -1.18 16.03
CA VAL A 18 19.45 -1.44 16.07
C VAL A 18 20.03 -0.73 17.29
N GLU A 19 20.74 -1.48 18.13
CA GLU A 19 21.52 -0.91 19.21
C GLU A 19 22.92 -0.56 18.68
N VAL A 20 23.29 0.70 18.88
CA VAL A 20 24.62 1.24 18.57
C VAL A 20 25.38 1.36 19.87
N GLU A 21 26.28 0.41 20.09
CA GLU A 21 27.15 0.38 21.26
C GLU A 21 28.50 0.96 20.89
N THR A 22 29.01 1.87 21.72
CA THR A 22 30.33 2.47 21.52
C THR A 22 31.17 2.30 22.77
N ASP A 23 32.43 1.91 22.59
CA ASP A 23 33.42 1.88 23.66
C ASP A 23 34.72 2.55 23.22
N ILE A 24 35.20 3.46 24.07
CA ILE A 24 36.50 4.11 23.95
C ILE A 24 37.41 3.56 25.05
N SER A 25 38.46 2.83 24.67
CA SER A 25 39.44 2.30 25.62
C SER A 25 40.44 3.38 26.04
N SER A 26 40.81 3.43 27.32
CA SER A 26 41.83 4.34 27.82
C SER A 26 43.26 3.92 27.49
N VAL A 27 43.47 2.68 27.04
CA VAL A 27 44.79 2.10 26.77
C VAL A 27 44.81 1.40 25.41
N GLY A 28 45.84 1.69 24.61
CA GLY A 28 46.09 1.05 23.32
C GLY A 28 46.37 2.03 22.18
N LEU A 29 46.73 1.50 21.01
CA LEU A 29 46.97 2.31 19.81
C LEU A 29 45.65 2.79 19.18
N PRO A 30 45.61 3.98 18.58
CA PRO A 30 44.43 4.50 17.88
C PRO A 30 43.95 3.54 16.79
N THR A 31 42.84 2.87 17.06
CA THR A 31 42.18 1.94 16.13
C THR A 31 40.69 2.24 16.11
N PHE A 32 40.06 2.00 14.97
CA PHE A 32 38.62 2.18 14.82
C PHE A 32 38.03 0.89 14.24
N ASN A 33 37.38 0.13 15.10
CA ASN A 33 36.81 -1.17 14.76
C ASN A 33 35.30 -1.06 14.77
N MET A 34 34.66 -1.50 13.68
CA MET A 34 33.22 -1.57 13.57
C MET A 34 32.81 -3.03 13.38
N VAL A 35 31.98 -3.53 14.30
CA VAL A 35 31.57 -4.93 14.43
C VAL A 35 30.06 -5.04 14.18
N GLY A 36 29.64 -6.17 13.62
CA GLY A 36 28.33 -6.35 13.00
C GLY A 36 28.46 -6.32 11.48
N LEU A 37 27.65 -7.11 10.76
CA LEU A 37 27.73 -7.29 9.30
C LEU A 37 27.44 -5.98 8.54
N ALA A 38 28.41 -5.07 8.51
CA ALA A 38 28.34 -3.74 7.93
C ALA A 38 28.87 -3.72 6.50
N GLU A 39 28.08 -3.18 5.58
CA GLU A 39 28.45 -2.93 4.18
C GLU A 39 29.45 -1.77 4.04
N THR A 40 30.02 -1.60 2.83
CA THR A 40 31.06 -0.58 2.57
C THR A 40 30.62 0.83 2.97
N ALA A 41 29.37 1.21 2.70
CA ALA A 41 28.82 2.53 3.04
C ALA A 41 28.84 2.83 4.56
N VAL A 42 28.62 1.79 5.38
CA VAL A 42 28.68 1.87 6.84
C VAL A 42 30.13 1.89 7.32
N LYS A 43 31.05 1.18 6.66
CA LYS A 43 32.49 1.28 6.94
C LYS A 43 33.07 2.66 6.59
N GLU A 44 32.56 3.29 5.53
CA GLU A 44 32.89 4.68 5.16
C GLU A 44 32.36 5.72 6.17
N SER A 45 31.35 5.34 6.98
CA SER A 45 30.87 6.16 8.11
C SER A 45 32.01 6.57 9.03
N ARG A 46 33.01 5.70 9.23
CA ARG A 46 34.21 6.01 10.00
C ARG A 46 34.85 7.33 9.57
N ASP A 47 35.06 7.51 8.27
CA ASP A 47 35.81 8.64 7.75
C ASP A 47 34.95 9.92 7.79
N ARG A 48 33.63 9.78 7.63
CA ARG A 48 32.66 10.89 7.79
C ARG A 48 32.53 11.36 9.22
N VAL A 49 32.24 10.43 10.14
CA VAL A 49 32.13 10.71 11.58
C VAL A 49 33.45 11.28 12.11
N LYS A 50 34.59 10.72 11.72
CA LYS A 50 35.91 11.24 12.13
C LYS A 50 36.14 12.68 11.67
N SER A 51 35.79 12.99 10.44
CA SER A 51 35.95 14.34 9.89
C SER A 51 35.01 15.34 10.58
N ALA A 52 33.73 14.97 10.75
CA ALA A 52 32.73 15.77 11.45
C ALA A 52 33.16 16.11 12.88
N MET A 53 33.56 15.09 13.64
CA MET A 53 34.04 15.23 15.02
C MET A 53 35.28 16.12 15.11
N LYS A 54 36.24 15.95 14.19
CA LYS A 54 37.44 16.80 14.16
C LYS A 54 37.09 18.27 13.92
N ASN A 55 36.12 18.54 13.04
CA ASN A 55 35.63 19.89 12.77
C ASN A 55 34.85 20.49 13.94
N MET A 56 34.32 19.66 14.83
CA MET A 56 33.77 20.06 16.13
C MET A 56 34.84 20.19 17.24
N ASN A 57 36.13 20.14 16.88
CA ASN A 57 37.28 20.17 17.79
C ASN A 57 37.31 18.99 18.80
N LEU A 58 36.76 17.83 18.41
CA LEU A 58 36.71 16.65 19.27
C LEU A 58 37.85 15.69 19.01
N ASN A 59 38.70 15.51 20.02
CA ASN A 59 39.88 14.67 19.94
C ASN A 59 39.65 13.30 20.59
N VAL A 60 38.68 12.56 20.07
CA VAL A 60 38.31 11.22 20.57
C VAL A 60 39.08 10.08 19.88
N PHE A 61 39.70 10.37 18.73
CA PHE A 61 40.39 9.39 17.89
C PHE A 61 41.85 9.12 18.28
N SER A 62 42.31 9.64 19.41
CA SER A 62 43.63 9.32 19.97
C SER A 62 43.63 7.99 20.75
N HIS A 63 42.48 7.36 20.90
CA HIS A 63 42.26 6.14 21.66
C HIS A 63 41.67 5.03 20.78
N PRO A 64 41.79 3.74 21.16
CA PRO A 64 41.05 2.65 20.51
C PRO A 64 39.54 2.84 20.66
N ILE A 65 38.81 2.74 19.55
CA ILE A 65 37.36 2.87 19.45
C ILE A 65 36.79 1.56 18.90
N THR A 66 35.80 1.02 19.59
CA THR A 66 35.00 -0.12 19.12
C THR A 66 33.53 0.29 19.02
N ILE A 67 32.92 0.02 17.87
CA ILE A 67 31.49 0.23 17.63
C ILE A 67 30.88 -1.12 17.30
N ASN A 68 29.80 -1.48 17.97
CA ASN A 68 29.03 -2.68 17.70
C ASN A 68 27.60 -2.32 17.29
N LEU A 69 27.12 -2.91 16.20
CA LEU A 69 25.76 -2.73 15.67
C LEU A 69 24.95 -4.02 15.86
N ALA A 70 24.18 -4.10 16.95
CA ALA A 70 23.37 -5.26 17.30
C ALA A 70 21.94 -5.13 16.74
N PRO A 71 21.30 -6.23 16.30
CA PRO A 71 21.73 -7.64 16.41
C PRO A 71 22.57 -8.12 15.21
N ALA A 72 23.63 -8.90 15.42
CA ALA A 72 24.69 -9.14 14.42
C ALA A 72 24.26 -9.93 13.15
N ASP A 73 23.13 -10.63 13.20
CA ASP A 73 22.55 -11.46 12.14
C ASP A 73 21.93 -10.64 11.00
N ILE A 74 21.60 -9.38 11.26
CA ILE A 74 21.08 -8.46 10.24
C ILE A 74 22.23 -7.69 9.59
N LYS A 75 22.25 -7.66 8.26
CA LYS A 75 23.17 -6.82 7.48
C LYS A 75 22.74 -5.35 7.55
N LYS A 76 23.63 -4.47 8.04
CA LYS A 76 23.37 -3.03 8.11
C LYS A 76 23.83 -2.36 6.83
N GLU A 77 22.89 -1.67 6.19
CA GLU A 77 23.07 -0.94 4.93
C GLU A 77 22.56 0.49 5.07
N GLY A 78 23.22 1.44 4.39
CA GLY A 78 22.80 2.84 4.35
C GLY A 78 23.63 3.76 5.26
N THR A 79 23.35 5.06 5.16
CA THR A 79 24.11 6.14 5.83
C THR A 79 23.43 6.67 7.09
N HIS A 80 22.23 6.17 7.44
CA HIS A 80 21.45 6.62 8.60
C HIS A 80 22.07 6.29 9.97
N PHE A 81 23.13 5.48 10.01
CA PHE A 81 23.88 5.16 11.23
C PHE A 81 24.95 6.19 11.60
N ASP A 82 25.26 7.15 10.72
CA ASP A 82 26.33 8.12 11.00
C ASP A 82 26.00 8.95 12.26
N LEU A 83 24.77 9.46 12.37
CA LEU A 83 24.31 10.22 13.54
C LEU A 83 24.34 9.42 14.86
N PRO A 84 23.69 8.24 14.98
CA PRO A 84 23.71 7.48 16.24
C PRO A 84 25.14 7.05 16.64
N VAL A 85 26.01 6.73 15.67
CA VAL A 85 27.43 6.45 15.93
C VAL A 85 28.12 7.67 16.51
N ALA A 86 27.92 8.84 15.91
CA ALA A 86 28.49 10.09 16.41
C ALA A 86 28.01 10.43 17.82
N VAL A 87 26.71 10.31 18.09
CA VAL A 87 26.12 10.53 19.42
C VAL A 87 26.73 9.56 20.44
N GLY A 88 26.83 8.26 20.12
CA GLY A 88 27.47 7.28 21.00
C GLY A 88 28.92 7.64 21.33
N LEU A 89 29.71 8.06 20.34
CA LEU A 89 31.09 8.51 20.58
C LEU A 89 31.17 9.75 21.48
N THR A 90 30.26 10.72 21.33
CA THR A 90 30.21 11.89 22.23
C THR A 90 29.85 11.52 23.66
N CYS A 91 29.03 10.47 23.86
CA CYS A 91 28.72 9.92 25.17
C CYS A 91 29.94 9.20 25.77
N SER A 92 30.58 8.30 25.01
CA SER A 92 31.79 7.60 25.45
C SER A 92 32.97 8.54 25.71
N ALA A 93 32.98 9.73 25.10
CA ALA A 93 33.97 10.78 25.34
C ALA A 93 33.66 11.66 26.56
N GLY A 94 32.50 11.47 27.22
CA GLY A 94 32.08 12.24 28.39
C GLY A 94 31.55 13.64 28.07
N MET A 95 31.28 13.96 26.81
CA MET A 95 30.69 15.25 26.41
C MET A 95 29.18 15.31 26.61
N VAL A 96 28.53 14.16 26.45
CA VAL A 96 27.11 13.97 26.69
C VAL A 96 26.98 13.11 27.94
N LYS A 97 26.25 13.62 28.95
CA LYS A 97 26.14 12.93 30.24
C LYS A 97 25.29 11.66 30.16
N SER A 98 24.17 11.72 29.47
CA SER A 98 23.25 10.59 29.29
C SER A 98 22.30 10.85 28.14
N VAL A 99 22.17 9.90 27.23
CA VAL A 99 21.11 9.90 26.22
C VAL A 99 19.85 9.31 26.85
N PRO A 100 18.67 9.94 26.71
CA PRO A 100 17.42 9.37 27.19
C PRO A 100 17.15 8.00 26.55
N GLU A 101 16.75 7.01 27.35
CA GLU A 101 16.47 5.64 26.87
C GLU A 101 15.28 5.59 25.90
N ASP A 102 14.40 6.58 25.94
CA ASP A 102 13.23 6.73 25.07
C ASP A 102 13.51 7.52 23.78
N CYS A 103 14.78 7.80 23.48
CA CYS A 103 15.22 8.57 22.32
C CYS A 103 15.96 7.70 21.29
N MET A 104 15.58 7.86 20.02
CA MET A 104 16.21 7.18 18.88
C MET A 104 16.78 8.19 17.88
N PHE A 105 17.82 7.80 17.15
CA PHE A 105 18.54 8.69 16.21
C PHE A 105 18.69 8.04 14.84
N ALA A 106 18.46 8.81 13.78
CA ALA A 106 18.69 8.38 12.40
C ALA A 106 19.09 9.57 11.54
N GLY A 107 20.21 9.48 10.80
CA GLY A 107 20.67 10.54 9.91
C GLY A 107 22.08 10.29 9.37
N GLU A 108 22.37 10.89 8.22
CA GLU A 108 23.70 10.90 7.61
C GLU A 108 24.48 12.14 8.08
N LEU A 109 25.79 11.98 8.30
CA LEU A 109 26.68 13.11 8.62
C LEU A 109 27.56 13.44 7.42
N SER A 110 27.59 14.71 7.06
CA SER A 110 28.62 15.24 6.18
C SER A 110 29.94 15.46 6.91
N LEU A 111 31.02 15.66 6.14
CA LEU A 111 32.37 15.87 6.69
C LEU A 111 32.49 17.11 7.58
N ASP A 112 31.64 18.12 7.37
CA ASP A 112 31.56 19.37 8.15
C ASP A 112 30.62 19.29 9.36
N GLY A 113 29.99 18.13 9.62
CA GLY A 113 29.13 17.91 10.78
C GLY A 113 27.66 18.30 10.57
N ARG A 114 27.26 18.67 9.36
CA ARG A 114 25.84 18.85 9.00
C ARG A 114 25.13 17.50 8.87
N LEU A 115 23.84 17.51 9.17
CA LEU A 115 22.96 16.37 8.99
C LEU A 115 22.36 16.41 7.58
N ARG A 116 22.38 15.25 6.92
CA ARG A 116 21.79 15.06 5.60
C ARG A 116 20.62 14.10 5.67
N ALA A 117 19.63 14.37 4.83
CA ALA A 117 18.45 13.54 4.70
C ALA A 117 18.81 12.09 4.38
N VAL A 118 18.10 11.17 5.00
CA VAL A 118 18.21 9.73 4.75
C VAL A 118 16.88 9.16 4.28
N GLY A 119 16.95 8.16 3.41
CA GLY A 119 15.76 7.46 2.94
C GLY A 119 15.18 6.52 4.00
N GLY A 120 13.87 6.33 3.96
CA GLY A 120 13.19 5.38 4.85
C GLY A 120 12.99 5.91 6.28
N ILE A 121 12.90 7.23 6.47
CA ILE A 121 12.63 7.77 7.80
C ILE A 121 11.19 7.49 8.26
N LEU A 122 10.23 7.39 7.34
CA LEU A 122 8.84 7.02 7.67
C LEU A 122 8.73 5.65 8.36
N PRO A 123 9.25 4.53 7.81
CA PRO A 123 9.24 3.25 8.51
C PRO A 123 10.07 3.27 9.79
N ILE A 124 11.17 4.04 9.85
CA ILE A 124 11.97 4.21 11.08
C ILE A 124 11.12 4.85 12.19
N ALA A 125 10.39 5.94 11.89
CA ALA A 125 9.53 6.62 12.85
C ALA A 125 8.37 5.74 13.34
N GLU A 126 7.77 4.96 12.45
CA GLU A 126 6.73 3.99 12.83
C GLU A 126 7.31 2.85 13.70
N GLY A 127 8.47 2.29 13.33
CA GLY A 127 9.14 1.27 14.12
C GLY A 127 9.56 1.75 15.50
N ALA A 128 10.06 2.98 15.60
CA ALA A 128 10.38 3.65 16.86
C ALA A 128 9.17 3.68 17.80
N LYS A 129 8.03 4.15 17.29
CA LYS A 129 6.77 4.19 18.02
C LYS A 129 6.33 2.80 18.48
N LEU A 130 6.37 1.80 17.58
CA LEU A 130 5.96 0.43 17.90
C LEU A 130 6.85 -0.22 18.97
N ALA A 131 8.14 0.15 18.99
CA ALA A 131 9.10 -0.28 20.00
C ALA A 131 9.00 0.53 21.32
N GLY A 132 8.13 1.54 21.39
CA GLY A 132 7.88 2.32 22.61
C GLY A 132 8.74 3.57 22.79
N PHE A 133 9.54 3.96 21.80
CA PHE A 133 10.29 5.22 21.84
C PHE A 133 9.35 6.42 21.69
N THR A 134 9.60 7.47 22.47
CA THR A 134 8.79 8.68 22.50
C THR A 134 9.42 9.82 21.69
N LYS A 135 10.73 9.76 21.42
CA LYS A 135 11.49 10.80 20.71
C LYS A 135 12.31 10.21 19.56
N LEU A 136 12.28 10.89 18.43
CA LEU A 136 13.11 10.57 17.27
C LEU A 136 13.84 11.82 16.78
N VAL A 137 15.17 11.75 16.76
CA VAL A 137 16.06 12.81 16.27
C VAL A 137 16.44 12.52 14.82
N VAL A 138 16.19 13.50 13.94
CA VAL A 138 16.36 13.36 12.48
C VAL A 138 17.01 14.62 11.86
N PRO A 139 17.57 14.51 10.65
CA PRO A 139 17.91 15.68 9.84
C PRO A 139 16.69 16.58 9.60
N ALA A 140 16.87 17.90 9.57
CA ALA A 140 15.79 18.85 9.32
C ALA A 140 15.01 18.57 8.02
N ASP A 141 15.69 18.13 6.97
CA ASP A 141 15.08 17.76 5.70
C ASP A 141 14.15 16.53 5.77
N ASN A 142 14.28 15.69 6.81
CA ASN A 142 13.41 14.53 7.04
C ASN A 142 12.22 14.84 7.98
N ALA A 143 12.12 16.05 8.53
CA ALA A 143 11.15 16.40 9.56
C ALA A 143 9.70 16.16 9.12
N ASP A 144 9.34 16.60 7.92
CA ASP A 144 8.00 16.46 7.36
C ASP A 144 7.57 15.00 7.23
N GLU A 145 8.47 14.15 6.71
CA GLU A 145 8.20 12.72 6.49
C GLU A 145 8.05 11.97 7.82
N ALA A 146 8.92 12.26 8.80
CA ALA A 146 8.85 11.62 10.11
C ALA A 146 7.63 12.06 10.93
N ALA A 147 7.23 13.34 10.84
CA ALA A 147 6.15 13.93 11.62
C ALA A 147 4.73 13.47 11.19
N VAL A 148 4.63 12.66 10.12
CA VAL A 148 3.36 12.04 9.70
C VAL A 148 2.88 10.99 10.71
N ILE A 149 3.81 10.39 11.46
CA ILE A 149 3.55 9.37 12.47
C ILE A 149 3.10 10.03 13.79
N ASP A 150 1.87 9.75 14.24
CA ASP A 150 1.41 10.21 15.55
C ASP A 150 2.03 9.42 16.69
N GLY A 151 2.21 10.05 17.84
CA GLY A 151 2.61 9.38 19.08
C GLY A 151 4.11 9.22 19.24
N ILE A 152 4.91 9.91 18.43
CA ILE A 152 6.35 10.09 18.61
C ILE A 152 6.70 11.56 18.33
N GLU A 153 7.52 12.15 19.18
CA GLU A 153 8.00 13.51 19.04
C GLU A 153 9.21 13.55 18.09
N ILE A 154 9.11 14.31 17.02
CA ILE A 154 10.19 14.45 16.03
C ILE A 154 11.02 15.68 16.35
N TYR A 155 12.33 15.49 16.50
CA TYR A 155 13.28 16.57 16.78
C TYR A 155 14.23 16.74 15.58
N PRO A 156 13.96 17.70 14.69
CA PRO A 156 14.82 17.98 13.55
C PRO A 156 16.02 18.85 13.91
N PHE A 157 17.19 18.51 13.38
CA PHE A 157 18.39 19.33 13.50
C PHE A 157 19.14 19.45 12.17
N GLU A 158 19.90 20.53 12.01
CA GLU A 158 20.74 20.77 10.83
C GLU A 158 22.17 20.24 11.00
N ASP A 159 22.64 20.06 12.24
CA ASP A 159 24.01 19.66 12.54
C ASP A 159 24.13 18.88 13.85
N LEU A 160 25.26 18.19 14.01
CA LEU A 160 25.59 17.38 15.17
C LEU A 160 25.78 18.21 16.46
N SER A 161 26.23 19.46 16.36
CA SER A 161 26.46 20.32 17.52
C SER A 161 25.15 20.63 18.25
N SER A 162 24.12 20.95 17.46
CA SER A 162 22.77 21.20 17.94
C SER A 162 22.15 19.97 18.61
N VAL A 163 22.44 18.77 18.07
CA VAL A 163 22.02 17.50 18.70
C VAL A 163 22.69 17.30 20.06
N VAL A 164 24.01 17.52 20.15
CA VAL A 164 24.76 17.40 21.41
C VAL A 164 24.26 18.40 22.47
N GLU A 165 23.97 19.63 22.05
CA GLU A 165 23.39 20.66 22.92
C GLU A 165 22.00 20.25 23.43
N PHE A 166 21.13 19.74 22.55
CA PHE A 166 19.82 19.22 22.91
C PHE A 166 19.91 18.11 23.96
N ILE A 167 20.77 17.10 23.76
CA ILE A 167 20.89 15.98 24.71
C ILE A 167 21.41 16.45 26.07
N ASN A 168 22.27 17.48 26.10
CA ASN A 168 22.78 18.07 27.33
C ASN A 168 21.76 18.99 28.06
N GLY A 169 20.53 19.10 27.55
CA GLY A 169 19.47 19.92 28.14
C GLY A 169 19.55 21.40 27.77
N GLY A 170 20.25 21.74 26.68
CA GLY A 170 20.24 23.09 26.12
C GLY A 170 18.86 23.49 25.58
N CYS A 171 18.63 24.78 25.35
CA CYS A 171 17.36 25.32 24.87
C CYS A 171 17.14 25.15 23.35
N VAL A 172 17.74 24.13 22.74
CA VAL A 172 17.72 23.91 21.29
C VAL A 172 16.87 22.68 20.98
N GLY A 173 15.91 22.83 20.07
CA GLY A 173 15.04 21.74 19.61
C GLY A 173 13.66 21.76 20.25
N THR A 174 12.65 22.15 19.48
CA THR A 174 11.24 21.93 19.80
C THR A 174 10.72 20.76 18.97
N PRO A 175 9.81 19.94 19.51
CA PRO A 175 9.18 18.89 18.72
C PRO A 175 8.49 19.51 17.51
N TYR A 176 8.86 19.03 16.32
CA TYR A 176 8.26 19.43 15.07
C TYR A 176 6.94 18.69 14.88
N ALA A 177 5.88 19.45 14.61
CA ALA A 177 4.55 18.92 14.35
C ALA A 177 4.04 19.46 13.02
N ILE A 178 3.63 18.56 12.14
CA ILE A 178 3.02 18.92 10.85
C ILE A 178 1.50 18.97 10.98
N ASN A 179 0.87 19.91 10.27
CA ASN A 179 -0.59 19.92 10.14
C ASN A 179 -1.02 18.86 9.10
N ARG A 180 -1.28 17.65 9.60
CA ARG A 180 -1.69 16.49 8.79
C ARG A 180 -2.97 16.77 8.01
N THR A 181 -3.94 17.46 8.62
CA THR A 181 -5.21 17.78 7.95
C THR A 181 -5.01 18.60 6.69
N LYS A 182 -4.09 19.58 6.71
CA LYS A 182 -3.76 20.36 5.50
C LYS A 182 -3.09 19.50 4.43
N LEU A 183 -2.15 18.64 4.83
CA LEU A 183 -1.40 17.77 3.92
C LEU A 183 -2.32 16.80 3.15
N PHE A 184 -3.32 16.23 3.82
CA PHE A 184 -4.31 15.35 3.20
C PHE A 184 -5.46 16.10 2.50
N ALA A 185 -5.73 17.37 2.84
CA ALA A 185 -6.80 18.15 2.24
C ALA A 185 -6.41 18.83 0.91
N SER A 186 -5.13 19.14 0.70
CA SER A 186 -4.66 19.91 -0.46
C SER A 186 -4.64 19.14 -1.79
N VAL A 187 -4.98 17.85 -1.80
CA VAL A 187 -4.72 16.94 -2.94
C VAL A 187 -5.98 16.16 -3.35
N LYS A 188 -7.11 16.86 -3.49
CA LYS A 188 -8.41 16.24 -3.78
C LYS A 188 -8.80 16.19 -5.27
N GLU A 189 -8.02 16.83 -6.13
CA GLU A 189 -8.35 16.89 -7.55
C GLU A 189 -7.80 15.66 -8.28
N TYR A 190 -8.70 14.96 -8.97
CA TYR A 190 -8.35 13.90 -9.89
C TYR A 190 -8.45 14.46 -11.31
N GLU A 191 -7.54 14.04 -12.20
CA GLU A 191 -7.55 14.50 -13.60
C GLU A 191 -8.74 13.96 -14.41
N VAL A 192 -9.46 12.96 -13.90
CA VAL A 192 -10.55 12.27 -14.59
C VAL A 192 -11.80 12.22 -13.72
N ASP A 193 -12.99 12.28 -14.34
CA ASP A 193 -14.28 12.26 -13.63
C ASP A 193 -15.30 11.31 -14.31
N PHE A 194 -16.18 10.70 -13.52
CA PHE A 194 -17.30 9.88 -13.99
C PHE A 194 -18.36 10.68 -14.78
N SER A 195 -18.38 12.01 -14.70
CA SER A 195 -19.20 12.87 -15.54
C SER A 195 -18.95 12.64 -17.03
N ASP A 196 -17.72 12.25 -17.40
CA ASP A 196 -17.36 11.95 -18.79
C ASP A 196 -17.97 10.64 -19.30
N VAL A 197 -18.36 9.74 -18.38
CA VAL A 197 -18.93 8.44 -18.73
C VAL A 197 -20.41 8.61 -19.03
N LYS A 198 -20.70 8.89 -20.30
CA LYS A 198 -22.07 9.00 -20.82
C LYS A 198 -22.69 7.62 -21.01
N GLY A 199 -23.93 7.46 -20.56
CA GLY A 199 -24.65 6.19 -20.61
C GLY A 199 -24.07 5.12 -19.69
N GLN A 200 -24.15 3.85 -20.10
CA GLN A 200 -23.56 2.69 -19.41
C GLN A 200 -23.98 2.55 -17.94
N PHE A 201 -25.27 2.78 -17.65
CA PHE A 201 -25.82 2.77 -16.29
C PHE A 201 -25.48 1.50 -15.52
N SER A 202 -25.55 0.32 -16.14
CA SER A 202 -25.22 -0.95 -15.50
C SER A 202 -23.75 -1.01 -15.06
N ALA A 203 -22.82 -0.58 -15.92
CA ALA A 203 -21.40 -0.59 -15.62
C ALA A 203 -21.01 0.45 -14.55
N ARG A 204 -21.61 1.65 -14.60
CA ARG A 204 -21.43 2.69 -13.56
C ARG A 204 -21.97 2.24 -12.21
N ARG A 205 -23.19 1.67 -12.18
CA ARG A 205 -23.79 1.11 -10.97
C ARG A 205 -22.94 -0.02 -10.40
N CYS A 206 -22.42 -0.90 -11.26
CA CYS A 206 -21.52 -1.97 -10.85
C CYS A 206 -20.21 -1.42 -10.25
N ALA A 207 -19.62 -0.39 -10.87
CA ALA A 207 -18.43 0.28 -10.35
C ALA A 207 -18.68 0.95 -8.98
N GLU A 208 -19.85 1.58 -8.78
CA GLU A 208 -20.26 2.15 -7.50
C GLU A 208 -20.39 1.09 -6.41
N ILE A 209 -21.08 -0.02 -6.68
CA ILE A 209 -21.23 -1.13 -5.73
C ILE A 209 -19.86 -1.74 -5.42
N ALA A 210 -19.03 -1.93 -6.44
CA ALA A 210 -17.71 -2.50 -6.28
C ALA A 210 -16.80 -1.58 -5.43
N ALA A 211 -16.83 -0.27 -5.66
CA ALA A 211 -16.12 0.73 -4.87
C ALA A 211 -16.61 0.77 -3.41
N ALA A 212 -17.93 0.70 -3.17
CA ALA A 212 -18.52 0.71 -1.84
C ALA A 212 -18.08 -0.49 -0.98
N GLY A 213 -17.95 -1.68 -1.58
CA GLY A 213 -17.61 -2.90 -0.85
C GLY A 213 -16.18 -3.41 -1.07
N MET A 214 -15.35 -2.71 -1.86
CA MET A 214 -14.06 -3.20 -2.39
C MET A 214 -14.19 -4.60 -3.03
N HIS A 215 -15.20 -4.78 -3.89
CA HIS A 215 -15.43 -6.02 -4.63
C HIS A 215 -14.58 -6.07 -5.90
N ASN A 216 -14.08 -7.24 -6.23
CA ASN A 216 -13.36 -7.46 -7.49
C ASN A 216 -14.34 -7.44 -8.67
N LEU A 217 -14.02 -6.65 -9.70
CA LEU A 217 -14.88 -6.40 -10.84
C LEU A 217 -14.29 -6.99 -12.13
N PHE A 218 -15.10 -7.67 -12.93
CA PHE A 218 -14.76 -8.09 -14.28
C PHE A 218 -15.74 -7.50 -15.31
N MET A 219 -15.20 -6.82 -16.30
CA MET A 219 -15.93 -6.19 -17.38
C MET A 219 -15.69 -6.93 -18.70
N ILE A 220 -16.76 -7.38 -19.34
CA ILE A 220 -16.71 -7.99 -20.67
C ILE A 220 -17.42 -7.07 -21.64
N GLY A 221 -16.86 -6.81 -22.82
CA GLY A 221 -17.55 -6.03 -23.84
C GLY A 221 -16.70 -5.86 -25.08
N SER A 222 -17.31 -5.39 -26.17
CA SER A 222 -16.60 -5.17 -27.43
C SER A 222 -15.57 -4.02 -27.34
N PRO A 223 -14.59 -3.96 -28.27
CA PRO A 223 -13.63 -2.86 -28.32
C PRO A 223 -14.34 -1.50 -28.41
N GLY A 224 -13.84 -0.50 -27.68
CA GLY A 224 -14.44 0.84 -27.65
C GLY A 224 -15.65 1.00 -26.72
N SER A 225 -16.08 -0.05 -26.00
CA SER A 225 -17.21 0.04 -25.06
C SER A 225 -16.91 0.82 -23.76
N GLY A 226 -15.74 1.44 -23.61
CA GLY A 226 -15.46 2.29 -22.44
C GLY A 226 -14.96 1.54 -21.19
N LYS A 227 -14.60 0.26 -21.27
CA LYS A 227 -14.06 -0.55 -20.14
C LYS A 227 -12.88 0.13 -19.44
N THR A 228 -11.84 0.50 -20.19
CA THR A 228 -10.65 1.19 -19.69
C THR A 228 -10.98 2.60 -19.16
N MET A 229 -11.96 3.26 -19.77
CA MET A 229 -12.44 4.60 -19.36
C MET A 229 -13.08 4.55 -17.97
N ILE A 230 -13.94 3.56 -17.71
CA ILE A 230 -14.55 3.32 -16.40
C ILE A 230 -13.48 2.93 -15.38
N ALA A 231 -12.61 1.97 -15.71
CA ALA A 231 -11.60 1.46 -14.78
C ALA A 231 -10.69 2.57 -14.22
N ARG A 232 -10.21 3.47 -15.08
CA ARG A 232 -9.35 4.60 -14.69
C ARG A 232 -10.04 5.61 -13.76
N ARG A 233 -11.37 5.64 -13.74
CA ARG A 233 -12.16 6.54 -12.90
C ARG A 233 -12.56 5.92 -11.57
N ILE A 234 -12.47 4.60 -11.39
CA ILE A 234 -12.78 3.93 -10.11
C ILE A 234 -12.02 4.54 -8.92
N PRO A 235 -10.71 4.87 -8.99
CA PRO A 235 -10.00 5.52 -7.90
C PRO A 235 -10.62 6.85 -7.42
N THR A 236 -11.39 7.51 -8.28
CA THR A 236 -12.04 8.81 -8.01
C THR A 236 -13.34 8.67 -7.23
N ILE A 237 -13.90 7.45 -7.13
CA ILE A 237 -15.14 7.18 -6.38
C ILE A 237 -14.90 6.31 -5.14
N LEU A 238 -13.69 5.78 -4.98
CA LEU A 238 -13.29 5.07 -3.77
C LEU A 238 -13.30 6.01 -2.55
N PRO A 239 -13.53 5.49 -1.34
CA PRO A 239 -13.39 6.29 -0.12
C PRO A 239 -11.99 6.87 -0.01
N ASP A 240 -11.87 8.09 0.53
CA ASP A 240 -10.57 8.72 0.80
C ASP A 240 -9.67 7.78 1.64
N MET A 241 -8.35 7.87 1.43
CA MET A 241 -7.39 7.05 2.17
C MET A 241 -7.35 7.47 3.64
N THR A 242 -7.31 6.48 4.53
CA THR A 242 -6.94 6.77 5.92
C THR A 242 -5.46 7.12 6.00
N ILE A 243 -5.05 7.80 7.06
CA ILE A 243 -3.63 8.16 7.24
C ILE A 243 -2.75 6.90 7.29
N THR A 244 -3.23 5.83 7.93
CA THR A 244 -2.54 4.52 7.95
C THR A 244 -2.39 3.93 6.55
N GLU A 245 -3.41 4.01 5.70
CA GLU A 245 -3.32 3.54 4.30
C GLU A 245 -2.31 4.35 3.50
N ALA A 246 -2.32 5.67 3.65
CA ALA A 246 -1.40 6.55 2.96
C ALA A 246 0.06 6.32 3.39
N ILE A 247 0.31 6.13 4.69
CA ILE A 247 1.63 5.75 5.22
C ILE A 247 2.05 4.40 4.63
N GLU A 248 1.19 3.39 4.65
CA GLU A 248 1.49 2.07 4.08
C GLU A 248 1.88 2.16 2.60
N THR A 249 1.09 2.85 1.78
CA THR A 249 1.36 3.04 0.35
C THR A 249 2.65 3.82 0.12
N THR A 250 2.89 4.88 0.91
CA THR A 250 4.11 5.69 0.83
C THR A 250 5.35 4.84 1.12
N LYS A 251 5.31 3.96 2.14
CA LYS A 251 6.42 3.02 2.44
C LYS A 251 6.75 2.13 1.24
N ILE A 252 5.73 1.57 0.59
CA ILE A 252 5.92 0.70 -0.60
C ILE A 252 6.58 1.49 -1.74
N TYR A 253 6.13 2.73 -1.98
CA TYR A 253 6.63 3.57 -3.09
C TYR A 253 8.05 4.05 -2.83
N SER A 254 8.40 4.33 -1.58
CA SER A 254 9.76 4.64 -1.15
C SER A 254 10.71 3.47 -1.44
N VAL A 255 10.34 2.23 -1.08
CA VAL A 255 11.15 1.03 -1.35
C VAL A 255 11.27 0.75 -2.86
N ALA A 256 10.22 1.07 -3.62
CA ALA A 256 10.24 0.99 -5.08
C ALA A 256 11.06 2.10 -5.76
N GLY A 257 11.53 3.12 -5.02
CA GLY A 257 12.26 4.27 -5.56
C GLY A 257 11.39 5.22 -6.40
N LEU A 258 10.08 5.18 -6.23
CA LEU A 258 9.12 6.04 -6.95
C LEU A 258 8.99 7.42 -6.31
N ILE A 259 9.29 7.54 -5.02
CA ILE A 259 9.33 8.80 -4.29
C ILE A 259 10.79 9.23 -4.19
N LYS A 260 11.17 10.30 -4.89
CA LYS A 260 12.57 10.73 -4.98
C LYS A 260 13.05 11.62 -3.83
N ASN A 261 12.13 12.28 -3.10
CA ASN A 261 12.49 13.31 -2.12
C ASN A 261 11.86 13.13 -0.73
N GLY A 262 11.21 12.00 -0.42
CA GLY A 262 10.59 11.73 0.90
C GLY A 262 9.42 12.64 1.29
N ARG A 263 9.22 13.77 0.60
CA ARG A 263 8.22 14.81 0.91
C ARG A 263 6.82 14.50 0.38
N ASP A 264 6.70 13.67 -0.65
CA ASP A 264 5.42 13.40 -1.30
C ASP A 264 4.75 12.16 -0.70
N LEU A 265 3.76 12.38 0.18
CA LEU A 265 2.88 11.31 0.64
C LEU A 265 1.99 10.82 -0.51
N ALA A 266 1.82 9.50 -0.61
CA ALA A 266 0.85 8.89 -1.50
C ALA A 266 -0.57 9.10 -0.93
N VAL A 267 -1.15 10.26 -1.23
CA VAL A 267 -2.47 10.69 -0.74
C VAL A 267 -3.63 10.27 -1.67
N HIS A 268 -3.34 9.93 -2.92
CA HIS A 268 -4.31 9.38 -3.86
C HIS A 268 -4.33 7.85 -3.84
N ARG A 269 -5.52 7.27 -4.03
CA ARG A 269 -5.69 5.84 -4.26
C ARG A 269 -4.85 5.39 -5.48
N PRO A 270 -3.90 4.46 -5.32
CA PRO A 270 -3.09 3.96 -6.43
C PRO A 270 -3.93 3.38 -7.58
N PHE A 271 -3.44 3.56 -8.80
CA PHE A 271 -3.96 2.89 -9.99
C PHE A 271 -2.81 2.28 -10.77
N CYS A 272 -2.69 0.95 -10.73
CA CYS A 272 -1.66 0.21 -11.44
C CYS A 272 -2.27 -0.54 -12.61
N SER A 273 -1.73 -0.33 -13.81
CA SER A 273 -2.21 -0.97 -15.05
C SER A 273 -1.04 -1.64 -15.78
N PRO A 274 -0.58 -2.82 -15.33
CA PRO A 274 0.47 -3.55 -16.02
C PRO A 274 0.04 -3.92 -17.43
N HIS A 275 0.99 -3.87 -18.37
CA HIS A 275 0.76 -4.33 -19.74
C HIS A 275 0.60 -5.87 -19.76
N HIS A 276 -0.20 -6.43 -20.68
CA HIS A 276 -0.46 -7.88 -20.75
C HIS A 276 0.77 -8.75 -21.03
N THR A 277 1.87 -8.14 -21.49
CA THR A 277 3.20 -8.78 -21.66
C THR A 277 4.04 -8.81 -20.38
N SER A 278 3.50 -8.34 -19.26
CA SER A 278 4.21 -8.31 -17.98
C SER A 278 4.55 -9.71 -17.49
N SER A 279 5.77 -9.88 -16.96
CA SER A 279 6.20 -11.12 -16.34
C SER A 279 5.62 -11.31 -14.93
N SER A 280 5.66 -12.54 -14.42
CA SER A 280 5.28 -12.84 -13.03
C SER A 280 6.13 -12.06 -12.01
N VAL A 281 7.41 -11.79 -12.33
CA VAL A 281 8.32 -10.99 -11.51
C VAL A 281 7.90 -9.52 -11.47
N SER A 282 7.42 -8.96 -12.58
CA SER A 282 6.87 -7.59 -12.60
C SER A 282 5.59 -7.49 -11.76
N LEU A 283 4.72 -8.50 -11.87
CA LEU A 283 3.42 -8.51 -11.21
C LEU A 283 3.53 -8.71 -9.69
N ILE A 284 4.25 -9.74 -9.24
CA ILE A 284 4.40 -10.13 -7.83
C ILE A 284 5.57 -9.40 -7.16
N GLY A 285 6.65 -9.15 -7.90
CA GLY A 285 7.91 -8.61 -7.40
C GLY A 285 9.03 -9.65 -7.40
N GLY A 286 10.14 -9.33 -6.74
CA GLY A 286 11.24 -10.28 -6.56
C GLY A 286 12.38 -10.17 -7.56
N THR A 287 12.79 -8.94 -7.86
CA THR A 287 14.12 -8.65 -8.37
C THR A 287 15.21 -8.98 -7.33
N SER A 288 16.49 -8.85 -7.68
CA SER A 288 17.62 -9.15 -6.78
C SER A 288 17.58 -8.37 -5.46
N LYS A 289 16.92 -7.21 -5.42
CA LYS A 289 16.76 -6.37 -4.22
C LYS A 289 15.44 -6.63 -3.46
N ALA A 290 14.69 -7.69 -3.80
CA ALA A 290 13.38 -8.00 -3.21
C ALA A 290 12.38 -6.83 -3.29
N ILE A 291 12.39 -6.08 -4.39
CA ILE A 291 11.50 -4.91 -4.62
C ILE A 291 10.04 -5.39 -4.80
N PRO A 292 9.04 -4.61 -4.33
CA PRO A 292 7.62 -4.91 -4.52
C PRO A 292 7.23 -4.95 -6.01
N GLY A 293 6.24 -5.79 -6.34
CA GLY A 293 5.63 -5.84 -7.67
C GLY A 293 4.40 -4.92 -7.81
N GLN A 294 3.77 -4.99 -8.98
CA GLN A 294 2.55 -4.23 -9.31
C GLN A 294 1.39 -4.50 -8.35
N VAL A 295 1.25 -5.73 -7.82
CA VAL A 295 0.21 -6.07 -6.84
C VAL A 295 0.35 -5.29 -5.53
N SER A 296 1.59 -5.06 -5.09
CA SER A 296 1.87 -4.31 -3.86
C SER A 296 1.85 -2.81 -4.10
N LEU A 297 2.29 -2.35 -5.28
CA LEU A 297 2.13 -0.94 -5.69
C LEU A 297 0.66 -0.52 -5.82
N ALA A 298 -0.23 -1.47 -6.14
CA ALA A 298 -1.67 -1.26 -6.19
C ALA A 298 -2.36 -1.33 -4.81
N SER A 299 -1.62 -1.63 -3.74
CA SER A 299 -2.20 -1.79 -2.39
C SER A 299 -2.96 -0.52 -1.98
N ASN A 300 -4.12 -0.73 -1.33
CA ASN A 300 -5.08 0.32 -0.98
C ASN A 300 -5.69 1.07 -2.18
N GLY A 301 -5.49 0.60 -3.40
CA GLY A 301 -6.04 1.18 -4.62
C GLY A 301 -6.62 0.13 -5.56
N VAL A 302 -6.37 0.31 -6.85
CA VAL A 302 -6.90 -0.52 -7.93
C VAL A 302 -5.76 -1.15 -8.74
N LEU A 303 -5.82 -2.46 -8.91
CA LEU A 303 -5.04 -3.18 -9.91
C LEU A 303 -5.93 -3.41 -11.13
N PHE A 304 -5.63 -2.72 -12.23
CA PHE A 304 -6.36 -2.84 -13.48
C PHE A 304 -5.64 -3.78 -14.44
N LEU A 305 -6.31 -4.85 -14.86
CA LEU A 305 -5.82 -5.77 -15.89
C LEU A 305 -6.66 -5.59 -17.14
N ASP A 306 -6.19 -4.73 -18.04
CA ASP A 306 -6.79 -4.60 -19.37
C ASP A 306 -6.48 -5.83 -20.20
N GLU A 307 -7.44 -6.27 -21.02
CA GLU A 307 -7.28 -7.46 -21.85
C GLU A 307 -6.83 -8.70 -21.04
N LEU A 308 -7.48 -8.97 -19.91
CA LEU A 308 -7.10 -10.03 -18.96
C LEU A 308 -6.82 -11.39 -19.63
N LEU A 309 -7.58 -11.73 -20.67
CA LEU A 309 -7.44 -12.99 -21.41
C LEU A 309 -6.20 -13.04 -22.32
N GLU A 310 -5.50 -11.93 -22.54
CA GLU A 310 -4.22 -11.89 -23.27
C GLU A 310 -3.01 -12.15 -22.38
N PHE A 311 -3.16 -12.08 -21.06
CA PHE A 311 -2.09 -12.42 -20.15
C PHE A 311 -1.73 -13.91 -20.24
N PRO A 312 -0.45 -14.27 -20.11
CA PRO A 312 -0.05 -15.66 -19.97
C PRO A 312 -0.70 -16.31 -18.75
N ARG A 313 -1.23 -17.53 -18.93
CA ARG A 313 -1.97 -18.25 -17.86
C ARG A 313 -1.15 -18.40 -16.56
N ASN A 314 0.15 -18.66 -16.68
CA ASN A 314 1.06 -18.77 -15.53
C ASN A 314 1.15 -17.46 -14.73
N VAL A 315 1.07 -16.29 -15.38
CA VAL A 315 1.06 -14.99 -14.73
C VAL A 315 -0.26 -14.78 -13.99
N LEU A 316 -1.39 -15.11 -14.61
CA LEU A 316 -2.70 -15.00 -13.96
C LEU A 316 -2.85 -15.90 -12.72
N GLU A 317 -2.32 -17.12 -12.77
CA GLU A 317 -2.36 -18.03 -11.61
C GLU A 317 -1.62 -17.47 -10.39
N THR A 318 -0.58 -16.63 -10.59
CA THR A 318 0.14 -16.00 -9.47
C THR A 318 -0.73 -15.02 -8.67
N LEU A 319 -1.82 -14.49 -9.25
CA LEU A 319 -2.73 -13.56 -8.57
C LEU A 319 -3.63 -14.24 -7.54
N ARG A 320 -3.75 -15.57 -7.56
CA ARG A 320 -4.66 -16.30 -6.67
C ARG A 320 -4.36 -16.07 -5.19
N GLN A 321 -3.08 -16.09 -4.83
CA GLN A 321 -2.61 -15.88 -3.47
C GLN A 321 -2.80 -14.41 -3.03
N PRO A 322 -2.32 -13.38 -3.78
CA PRO A 322 -2.59 -11.98 -3.46
C PRO A 322 -4.08 -11.64 -3.29
N LEU A 323 -4.97 -12.27 -4.08
CA LEU A 323 -6.42 -12.04 -3.98
C LEU A 323 -7.07 -12.65 -2.73
N GLU A 324 -6.42 -13.65 -2.11
CA GLU A 324 -6.91 -14.34 -0.92
C GLU A 324 -6.25 -13.84 0.35
N ASP A 325 -4.92 -13.94 0.40
CA ASP A 325 -4.12 -13.64 1.58
C ASP A 325 -3.93 -12.12 1.77
N ARG A 326 -4.08 -11.35 0.68
CA ARG A 326 -3.86 -9.88 0.66
C ARG A 326 -2.44 -9.47 1.05
N GLU A 327 -1.51 -10.40 0.97
CA GLU A 327 -0.08 -10.19 1.20
C GLU A 327 0.72 -11.03 0.20
N VAL A 328 1.96 -10.62 -0.02
CA VAL A 328 2.90 -11.30 -0.91
C VAL A 328 4.25 -11.38 -0.24
N THR A 329 4.77 -12.60 -0.11
CA THR A 329 6.12 -12.85 0.39
C THR A 329 7.10 -12.89 -0.77
N VAL A 330 8.05 -11.96 -0.76
CA VAL A 330 9.13 -11.88 -1.75
C VAL A 330 10.44 -12.33 -1.10
N ALA A 331 10.92 -13.51 -1.49
CA ALA A 331 12.17 -14.09 -1.00
C ALA A 331 13.24 -14.13 -2.12
N ARG A 332 14.27 -13.27 -2.02
CA ARG A 332 15.37 -13.15 -3.00
C ARG A 332 16.67 -12.68 -2.34
N ALA A 333 17.81 -13.19 -2.85
CA ALA A 333 19.16 -12.77 -2.47
C ALA A 333 19.44 -12.73 -0.95
N GLY A 334 18.85 -13.66 -0.18
CA GLY A 334 19.02 -13.74 1.27
C GLY A 334 18.13 -12.79 2.08
N ARG A 335 17.16 -12.11 1.45
CA ARG A 335 16.13 -11.30 2.11
C ARG A 335 14.75 -11.89 1.85
N THR A 336 13.92 -11.85 2.88
CA THR A 336 12.50 -12.22 2.81
C THR A 336 11.70 -11.04 3.33
N VAL A 337 10.91 -10.43 2.45
CA VAL A 337 10.07 -9.28 2.79
C VAL A 337 8.62 -9.64 2.48
N VAL A 338 7.71 -9.30 3.38
CA VAL A 338 6.27 -9.40 3.16
C VAL A 338 5.73 -8.02 2.78
N TYR A 339 5.05 -7.95 1.65
CA TYR A 339 4.39 -6.73 1.18
C TYR A 339 2.87 -6.90 1.20
N PRO A 340 2.12 -5.87 1.60
CA PRO A 340 0.67 -5.89 1.50
C PRO A 340 0.24 -5.88 0.02
N ALA A 341 -0.93 -6.45 -0.23
CA ALA A 341 -1.58 -6.56 -1.53
C ALA A 341 -3.09 -6.29 -1.38
N ASN A 342 -3.42 -5.21 -0.66
CA ASN A 342 -4.79 -4.80 -0.32
C ASN A 342 -5.51 -4.07 -1.47
N PHE A 343 -5.38 -4.56 -2.70
CA PHE A 343 -5.95 -3.92 -3.90
C PHE A 343 -7.35 -4.44 -4.25
N MET A 344 -8.13 -3.60 -4.93
CA MET A 344 -9.33 -4.00 -5.66
C MET A 344 -8.90 -4.44 -7.07
N LEU A 345 -9.24 -5.67 -7.47
CA LEU A 345 -9.00 -6.13 -8.84
C LEU A 345 -10.09 -5.60 -9.75
N VAL A 346 -9.69 -4.90 -10.81
CA VAL A 346 -10.57 -4.54 -11.92
C VAL A 346 -9.99 -5.20 -13.17
N ALA A 347 -10.73 -6.11 -13.78
CA ALA A 347 -10.30 -6.78 -14.99
C ALA A 347 -11.24 -6.43 -16.14
N ALA A 348 -10.68 -6.27 -17.33
CA ALA A 348 -11.45 -6.10 -18.55
C ALA A 348 -11.04 -7.17 -19.57
N ALA A 349 -11.99 -7.69 -20.33
CA ALA A 349 -11.69 -8.57 -21.44
C ALA A 349 -12.67 -8.36 -22.60
N ASN A 350 -12.22 -8.76 -23.78
CA ASN A 350 -13.09 -8.92 -24.92
C ASN A 350 -13.83 -10.27 -24.81
N PRO A 351 -15.03 -10.42 -25.38
CA PRO A 351 -15.81 -11.66 -25.26
C PRO A 351 -15.24 -12.83 -26.09
N CYS A 352 -14.45 -12.51 -27.13
CA CYS A 352 -13.78 -13.45 -28.03
C CYS A 352 -12.50 -12.80 -28.62
N PRO A 353 -11.64 -13.55 -29.34
CA PRO A 353 -10.42 -13.00 -29.93
C PRO A 353 -10.63 -11.83 -30.91
N CYS A 354 -11.72 -11.84 -31.69
CA CYS A 354 -12.05 -10.71 -32.57
C CYS A 354 -12.80 -9.57 -31.85
N GLY A 355 -13.30 -9.81 -30.64
CA GLY A 355 -13.96 -8.83 -29.78
C GLY A 355 -15.44 -8.57 -30.05
N TYR A 356 -16.03 -9.10 -31.12
CA TYR A 356 -17.40 -8.76 -31.55
C TYR A 356 -18.46 -9.84 -31.27
N MET A 357 -18.15 -10.82 -30.41
CA MET A 357 -19.16 -11.81 -29.99
C MET A 357 -20.27 -11.13 -29.17
N GLY A 358 -21.50 -11.17 -29.68
CA GLY A 358 -22.65 -10.50 -29.06
C GLY A 358 -22.77 -9.01 -29.39
N ASP A 359 -21.90 -8.47 -30.24
CA ASP A 359 -21.98 -7.07 -30.66
C ASP A 359 -23.16 -6.85 -31.63
N LYS A 360 -23.87 -5.72 -31.48
CA LYS A 360 -25.05 -5.39 -32.28
C LYS A 360 -24.71 -4.87 -33.68
N GLN A 361 -23.51 -4.31 -33.86
CA GLN A 361 -23.09 -3.66 -35.11
C GLN A 361 -22.18 -4.53 -35.97
N LYS A 362 -21.31 -5.35 -35.35
CA LYS A 362 -20.34 -6.18 -36.06
C LYS A 362 -20.51 -7.65 -35.73
N GLU A 363 -20.48 -8.48 -36.77
CA GLU A 363 -20.54 -9.93 -36.59
C GLU A 363 -19.19 -10.51 -36.15
N CYS A 364 -19.27 -11.53 -35.29
CA CYS A 364 -18.11 -12.28 -34.83
C CYS A 364 -17.65 -13.29 -35.89
N THR A 365 -16.38 -13.24 -36.26
CA THR A 365 -15.75 -14.19 -37.20
C THR A 365 -15.10 -15.41 -36.54
N CYS A 366 -15.14 -15.52 -35.21
CA CYS A 366 -14.47 -16.59 -34.48
C CYS A 366 -15.28 -17.89 -34.47
N THR A 367 -14.60 -19.03 -34.58
CA THR A 367 -15.24 -20.34 -34.42
C THR A 367 -15.52 -20.65 -32.93
N PRO A 368 -16.50 -21.51 -32.61
CA PRO A 368 -16.77 -21.93 -31.23
C PRO A 368 -15.53 -22.47 -30.50
N THR A 369 -14.68 -23.22 -31.20
CA THR A 369 -13.43 -23.75 -30.64
C THR A 369 -12.43 -22.64 -30.28
N GLN A 370 -12.32 -21.60 -31.11
CA GLN A 370 -11.47 -20.44 -30.83
C GLN A 370 -11.97 -19.67 -29.61
N ILE A 371 -13.30 -19.47 -29.51
CA ILE A 371 -13.94 -18.79 -28.38
C ILE A 371 -13.71 -19.59 -27.08
N HIS A 372 -13.94 -20.90 -27.12
CA HIS A 372 -13.73 -21.76 -25.94
C HIS A 372 -12.26 -21.78 -25.50
N LYS A 373 -11.32 -21.87 -26.45
CA LYS A 373 -9.87 -21.79 -26.17
C LYS A 373 -9.46 -20.44 -25.59
N TYR A 374 -10.10 -19.35 -26.03
CA TYR A 374 -9.84 -18.01 -25.53
C TYR A 374 -10.32 -17.84 -24.10
N ARG A 375 -11.59 -18.21 -23.83
CA ARG A 375 -12.20 -18.13 -22.49
C ARG A 375 -11.52 -19.07 -21.49
N SER A 376 -11.01 -20.23 -21.93
CA SER A 376 -10.32 -21.20 -21.05
C SER A 376 -8.94 -20.76 -20.58
N ARG A 377 -8.39 -19.64 -21.09
CA ARG A 377 -7.19 -19.02 -20.51
C ARG A 377 -7.42 -18.54 -19.09
N MET A 378 -8.65 -18.18 -18.75
CA MET A 378 -9.03 -17.89 -17.38
C MET A 378 -9.44 -19.16 -16.65
N SER A 379 -8.80 -19.42 -15.51
CA SER A 379 -9.13 -20.60 -14.72
C SER A 379 -10.38 -20.37 -13.88
N GLY A 380 -11.20 -21.42 -13.72
CA GLY A 380 -12.34 -21.42 -12.81
C GLY A 380 -11.98 -20.93 -11.39
N PRO A 381 -10.88 -21.42 -10.78
CA PRO A 381 -10.41 -20.91 -9.50
C PRO A 381 -10.20 -19.39 -9.48
N LEU A 382 -9.62 -18.78 -10.52
CA LEU A 382 -9.44 -17.32 -10.55
C LEU A 382 -10.78 -16.59 -10.69
N MET A 383 -11.66 -17.06 -11.58
CA MET A 383 -13.02 -16.52 -11.77
C MET A 383 -13.83 -16.53 -10.49
N ASP A 384 -13.70 -17.58 -9.68
CA ASP A 384 -14.37 -17.66 -8.38
C ASP A 384 -13.90 -16.61 -7.36
N ARG A 385 -12.75 -15.96 -7.60
CA ARG A 385 -12.22 -14.87 -6.76
C ARG A 385 -12.64 -13.47 -7.20
N ILE A 386 -13.17 -13.34 -8.42
CA ILE A 386 -13.81 -12.11 -8.88
C ILE A 386 -15.22 -12.10 -8.29
N ASP A 387 -15.73 -10.96 -7.84
CA ASP A 387 -17.01 -10.89 -7.12
C ASP A 387 -18.17 -10.62 -8.08
N MET A 388 -17.96 -9.64 -8.97
CA MET A 388 -18.99 -9.07 -9.84
C MET A 388 -18.53 -9.09 -11.29
N HIS A 389 -19.40 -9.55 -12.18
CA HIS A 389 -19.22 -9.51 -13.62
C HIS A 389 -20.26 -8.56 -14.22
N VAL A 390 -19.84 -7.78 -15.20
CA VAL A 390 -20.74 -6.89 -15.93
C VAL A 390 -20.40 -6.90 -17.42
N GLU A 391 -21.45 -6.98 -18.22
CA GLU A 391 -21.34 -6.75 -19.65
C GLU A 391 -21.43 -5.25 -19.94
N VAL A 392 -20.45 -4.72 -20.66
CA VAL A 392 -20.37 -3.32 -21.04
C VAL A 392 -20.67 -3.23 -22.53
N SER A 393 -21.91 -2.85 -22.84
CA SER A 393 -22.38 -2.68 -24.21
C SER A 393 -21.68 -1.50 -24.88
N SER A 394 -21.38 -1.64 -26.18
CA SER A 394 -21.04 -0.51 -27.04
C SER A 394 -22.26 0.41 -27.17
N ALA A 395 -22.04 1.71 -27.05
CA ALA A 395 -23.06 2.73 -27.29
C ALA A 395 -22.85 3.33 -28.68
N ASP A 396 -23.94 3.61 -29.40
CA ASP A 396 -23.88 4.25 -30.70
C ASP A 396 -23.38 5.69 -30.53
N ILE A 397 -22.48 6.14 -31.42
CA ILE A 397 -21.88 7.49 -31.36
C ILE A 397 -22.97 8.58 -31.41
N SER A 398 -24.06 8.32 -32.15
CA SER A 398 -25.23 9.20 -32.23
C SER A 398 -26.05 9.27 -30.93
N GLU A 399 -26.06 8.20 -30.14
CA GLU A 399 -26.73 8.18 -28.83
C GLU A 399 -25.88 8.90 -27.78
N LEU A 400 -24.55 8.73 -27.82
CA LEU A 400 -23.60 9.36 -26.90
C LEU A 400 -23.59 10.90 -26.97
N SER A 401 -23.84 11.47 -28.14
CA SER A 401 -23.90 12.93 -28.32
C SER A 401 -25.20 13.55 -27.79
N ALA A 402 -26.30 12.78 -27.79
CA ALA A 402 -27.62 13.20 -27.31
C ALA A 402 -27.83 12.94 -25.80
N MET A 403 -26.97 12.11 -25.18
CA MET A 403 -27.07 11.80 -23.75
C MET A 403 -26.55 12.93 -22.87
N ASN A 404 -27.29 13.16 -21.78
CA ASN A 404 -26.86 14.02 -20.68
C ASN A 404 -25.50 13.57 -20.13
N GLU A 405 -24.77 14.51 -19.55
CA GLU A 405 -23.53 14.22 -18.85
C GLU A 405 -23.71 13.14 -17.78
N GLY A 406 -22.62 12.42 -17.52
CA GLY A 406 -22.60 11.44 -16.47
C GLY A 406 -22.74 12.06 -15.09
N GLU A 407 -23.02 11.22 -14.10
CA GLU A 407 -23.00 11.67 -12.71
C GLU A 407 -21.55 11.95 -12.27
N PRO A 408 -21.26 13.09 -11.62
CA PRO A 408 -19.90 13.43 -11.23
C PRO A 408 -19.36 12.47 -10.17
N SER A 409 -18.05 12.21 -10.22
CA SER A 409 -17.35 11.31 -9.29
C SER A 409 -17.56 11.69 -7.83
N SER A 410 -17.68 12.99 -7.54
CA SER A 410 -17.89 13.50 -6.17
C SER A 410 -19.22 13.06 -5.57
N GLU A 411 -20.31 13.00 -6.34
CA GLU A 411 -21.62 12.54 -5.86
C GLU A 411 -21.65 11.02 -5.65
N ILE A 412 -21.03 10.27 -6.57
CA ILE A 412 -20.88 8.82 -6.41
C ILE A 412 -20.02 8.51 -5.17
N ARG A 413 -18.92 9.25 -4.98
CA ARG A 413 -18.04 9.09 -3.80
C ARG A 413 -18.80 9.33 -2.50
N LYS A 414 -19.65 10.36 -2.41
CA LYS A 414 -20.46 10.62 -1.20
C LYS A 414 -21.32 9.41 -0.80
N ARG A 415 -21.92 8.71 -1.77
CA ARG A 415 -22.71 7.50 -1.50
C ARG A 415 -21.83 6.32 -1.09
N VAL A 416 -20.70 6.13 -1.77
CA VAL A 416 -19.69 5.12 -1.42
C VAL A 416 -19.16 5.33 0.01
N GLU A 417 -18.83 6.57 0.39
CA GLU A 417 -18.40 6.92 1.74
C GLU A 417 -19.50 6.71 2.78
N ALA A 418 -20.76 7.01 2.46
CA ALA A 418 -21.88 6.72 3.34
C ALA A 418 -22.01 5.22 3.63
N ALA A 419 -21.92 4.37 2.60
CA ALA A 419 -21.91 2.93 2.78
C ALA A 419 -20.66 2.45 3.55
N HIS A 420 -19.50 3.05 3.31
CA HIS A 420 -18.26 2.73 4.03
C HIS A 420 -18.33 3.10 5.52
N ARG A 421 -19.01 4.19 5.90
CA ARG A 421 -19.25 4.53 7.32
C ARG A 421 -20.08 3.47 8.03
N ILE A 422 -21.12 2.96 7.38
CA ILE A 422 -21.95 1.87 7.92
C ILE A 422 -21.10 0.61 8.13
N GLN A 423 -20.26 0.27 7.15
CA GLN A 423 -19.32 -0.86 7.25
C GLN A 423 -18.29 -0.67 8.37
N SER A 424 -17.73 0.53 8.50
CA SER A 424 -16.73 0.87 9.52
C SER A 424 -17.30 0.68 10.94
N GLU A 425 -18.54 1.12 11.19
CA GLU A 425 -19.19 0.89 12.48
C GLU A 425 -19.52 -0.60 12.70
N ARG A 426 -19.96 -1.32 11.66
CA ARG A 426 -20.22 -2.77 11.72
C ARG A 426 -18.96 -3.55 12.11
N PHE A 427 -17.81 -3.19 11.55
CA PHE A 427 -16.56 -3.93 11.74
C PHE A 427 -15.59 -3.32 12.75
N LYS A 428 -16.02 -2.35 13.56
CA LYS A 428 -15.18 -1.66 14.56
C LYS A 428 -14.39 -2.58 15.51
N LYS A 429 -14.85 -3.81 15.73
CA LYS A 429 -14.23 -4.85 16.58
C LYS A 429 -13.59 -6.00 15.80
N SER A 430 -13.46 -5.87 14.47
CA SER A 430 -12.90 -6.87 13.57
C SER A 430 -11.71 -6.27 12.81
N SER A 431 -10.85 -7.13 12.26
CA SER A 431 -9.83 -6.73 11.29
C SER A 431 -10.40 -6.49 9.89
N THR A 432 -11.64 -6.92 9.64
CA THR A 432 -12.35 -6.70 8.37
C THR A 432 -12.70 -5.22 8.20
N ARG A 433 -12.41 -4.63 7.03
CA ARG A 433 -12.77 -3.23 6.73
C ARG A 433 -13.91 -3.08 5.73
N PHE A 434 -14.08 -4.06 4.86
CA PHE A 434 -15.03 -4.02 3.75
C PHE A 434 -15.84 -5.30 3.65
N ASN A 435 -17.07 -5.20 3.15
CA ASN A 435 -17.98 -6.32 2.98
C ASN A 435 -17.40 -7.45 2.12
N SER A 436 -16.63 -7.15 1.06
CA SER A 436 -16.02 -8.18 0.21
C SER A 436 -15.08 -9.12 0.98
N ARG A 437 -14.51 -8.61 2.08
CA ARG A 437 -13.50 -9.27 2.92
C ARG A 437 -14.09 -10.01 4.12
N MET A 438 -15.41 -10.03 4.30
CA MET A 438 -16.03 -10.75 5.42
C MET A 438 -15.60 -12.23 5.46
N SER A 439 -15.22 -12.71 6.64
CA SER A 439 -15.09 -14.14 6.92
C SER A 439 -16.44 -14.85 6.84
N GLU A 440 -16.44 -16.19 6.80
CA GLU A 440 -17.69 -16.96 6.84
C GLU A 440 -18.51 -16.68 8.11
N LYS A 441 -17.82 -16.53 9.25
CA LYS A 441 -18.44 -16.21 10.54
C LYS A 441 -19.14 -14.85 10.49
N GLU A 442 -18.49 -13.84 9.92
CA GLU A 442 -19.05 -12.50 9.74
C GLU A 442 -20.20 -12.50 8.73
N THR A 443 -20.07 -13.25 7.63
CA THR A 443 -21.12 -13.37 6.61
C THR A 443 -22.40 -13.93 7.23
N ARG A 444 -22.32 -15.00 8.05
CA ARG A 444 -23.49 -15.54 8.76
C ARG A 444 -24.09 -14.57 9.77
N LYS A 445 -23.27 -13.69 10.36
CA LYS A 445 -23.70 -12.71 11.36
C LYS A 445 -24.40 -11.50 10.74
N PHE A 446 -23.86 -10.97 9.65
CA PHE A 446 -24.25 -9.68 9.07
C PHE A 446 -25.07 -9.78 7.78
N CYS A 447 -25.04 -10.93 7.10
CA CYS A 447 -25.86 -11.21 5.91
C CYS A 447 -27.03 -12.14 6.28
N LYS A 448 -27.80 -11.77 7.30
CA LYS A 448 -29.04 -12.48 7.62
C LYS A 448 -30.08 -12.17 6.54
N LEU A 449 -30.74 -13.22 6.08
CA LEU A 449 -31.80 -13.16 5.10
C LEU A 449 -33.14 -13.46 5.78
N ASP A 450 -34.22 -12.91 5.23
CA ASP A 450 -35.56 -13.37 5.56
C ASP A 450 -35.87 -14.69 4.82
N THR A 451 -36.92 -15.40 5.26
CA THR A 451 -37.28 -16.70 4.68
C THR A 451 -37.59 -16.62 3.18
N ALA A 452 -38.07 -15.47 2.69
CA ALA A 452 -38.33 -15.26 1.28
C ALA A 452 -37.02 -15.16 0.47
N SER A 453 -36.05 -14.36 0.94
CA SER A 453 -34.75 -14.21 0.28
C SER A 453 -33.91 -15.48 0.36
N GLU A 454 -33.99 -16.25 1.45
CA GLU A 454 -33.34 -17.56 1.56
C GLU A 454 -33.82 -18.52 0.47
N LYS A 455 -35.15 -18.66 0.31
CA LYS A 455 -35.73 -19.51 -0.74
C LYS A 455 -35.35 -19.04 -2.15
N LEU A 456 -35.30 -17.73 -2.37
CA LEU A 456 -34.87 -17.15 -3.64
C LEU A 456 -33.42 -17.54 -3.94
N LEU A 457 -32.52 -17.36 -2.98
CA LEU A 457 -31.11 -17.68 -3.14
C LEU A 457 -30.88 -19.19 -3.34
N GLU A 458 -31.59 -20.04 -2.61
CA GLU A 458 -31.52 -21.50 -2.80
C GLU A 458 -31.99 -21.92 -4.19
N THR A 459 -33.09 -21.33 -4.66
CA THR A 459 -33.62 -21.60 -6.01
C THR A 459 -32.62 -21.18 -7.08
N ALA A 460 -32.03 -19.99 -6.95
CA ALA A 460 -30.98 -19.52 -7.85
C ALA A 460 -29.73 -20.42 -7.80
N ALA A 461 -29.29 -20.79 -6.59
CA ALA A 461 -28.12 -21.66 -6.41
C ALA A 461 -28.29 -23.03 -7.08
N LYS A 462 -29.49 -23.63 -6.99
CA LYS A 462 -29.82 -24.90 -7.67
C LYS A 462 -29.90 -24.74 -9.19
N LYS A 463 -30.54 -23.68 -9.68
CA LYS A 463 -30.74 -23.45 -11.11
C LYS A 463 -29.45 -23.14 -11.86
N TYR A 464 -28.57 -22.35 -11.24
CA TYR A 464 -27.32 -21.87 -11.85
C TYR A 464 -26.07 -22.57 -11.30
N HIS A 465 -26.25 -23.70 -10.58
CA HIS A 465 -25.17 -24.51 -10.03
C HIS A 465 -24.09 -23.71 -9.29
N LEU A 466 -24.50 -22.74 -8.46
CA LEU A 466 -23.58 -21.84 -7.78
C LEU A 466 -22.69 -22.61 -6.79
N SER A 467 -21.37 -22.41 -6.89
CA SER A 467 -20.42 -22.90 -5.89
C SER A 467 -20.67 -22.24 -4.52
N ALA A 468 -20.24 -22.88 -3.43
CA ALA A 468 -20.33 -22.29 -2.09
C ALA A 468 -19.63 -20.92 -2.00
N ARG A 469 -18.56 -20.73 -2.76
CA ARG A 469 -17.84 -19.45 -2.87
C ARG A 469 -18.68 -18.40 -3.60
N SER A 470 -19.25 -18.75 -4.75
CA SER A 470 -20.17 -17.87 -5.50
C SER A 470 -21.38 -17.47 -4.64
N TYR A 471 -21.96 -18.42 -3.90
CA TYR A 471 -23.04 -18.16 -2.94
C TYR A 471 -22.63 -17.11 -1.89
N SER A 472 -21.46 -17.27 -1.25
CA SER A 472 -20.95 -16.30 -0.29
C SER A 472 -20.70 -14.92 -0.91
N LYS A 473 -20.18 -14.86 -2.14
CA LYS A 473 -19.95 -13.58 -2.84
C LYS A 473 -21.26 -12.84 -3.12
N VAL A 474 -22.30 -13.54 -3.59
CA VAL A 474 -23.63 -12.94 -3.79
C VAL A 474 -24.15 -12.30 -2.51
N LEU A 475 -24.02 -12.96 -1.36
CA LEU A 475 -24.41 -12.39 -0.07
C LEU A 475 -23.61 -11.13 0.31
N LYS A 476 -22.29 -11.13 0.07
CA LYS A 476 -21.42 -9.97 0.35
C LYS A 476 -21.75 -8.78 -0.55
N THR A 477 -22.04 -9.04 -1.82
CA THR A 477 -22.48 -8.02 -2.78
C THR A 477 -23.85 -7.47 -2.39
N ALA A 478 -24.82 -8.34 -2.07
CA ALA A 478 -26.16 -7.94 -1.62
C ALA A 478 -26.11 -7.09 -0.34
N ARG A 479 -25.23 -7.42 0.61
CA ARG A 479 -24.99 -6.60 1.81
C ARG A 479 -24.49 -5.20 1.47
N THR A 480 -23.64 -5.09 0.46
CA THR A 480 -23.09 -3.80 0.01
C THR A 480 -24.16 -2.96 -0.68
N ILE A 481 -25.01 -3.59 -1.49
CA ILE A 481 -26.16 -2.93 -2.11
C ILE A 481 -27.14 -2.43 -1.04
N ALA A 482 -27.40 -3.23 0.01
CA ALA A 482 -28.21 -2.81 1.15
C ALA A 482 -27.61 -1.61 1.88
N ASP A 483 -26.29 -1.60 2.08
CA ASP A 483 -25.57 -0.49 2.71
C ASP A 483 -25.64 0.80 1.87
N LEU A 484 -25.54 0.69 0.54
CA LEU A 484 -25.74 1.82 -0.39
C LEU A 484 -27.17 2.35 -0.36
N ALA A 485 -28.16 1.49 -0.13
CA ALA A 485 -29.56 1.87 0.05
C ALA A 485 -29.88 2.40 1.46
N GLY A 486 -28.93 2.35 2.40
CA GLY A 486 -29.17 2.68 3.82
C GLY A 486 -30.09 1.68 4.53
N ALA A 487 -30.27 0.48 3.97
CA ALA A 487 -31.14 -0.55 4.52
C ALA A 487 -30.42 -1.36 5.61
N PRO A 488 -31.04 -1.56 6.79
CA PRO A 488 -30.42 -2.32 7.88
C PRO A 488 -30.24 -3.81 7.52
N ASP A 489 -31.21 -4.38 6.81
CA ASP A 489 -31.27 -5.80 6.43
C ASP A 489 -31.20 -6.01 4.92
N ILE A 490 -30.84 -7.22 4.50
CA ILE A 490 -30.80 -7.58 3.08
C ILE A 490 -32.21 -7.99 2.64
N GLU A 491 -32.80 -7.15 1.78
CA GLU A 491 -34.08 -7.43 1.12
C GLU A 491 -33.90 -8.17 -0.21
N SER A 492 -34.98 -8.81 -0.69
CA SER A 492 -35.03 -9.55 -1.96
C SER A 492 -34.52 -8.74 -3.16
N ARG A 493 -34.78 -7.43 -3.21
CA ARG A 493 -34.31 -6.54 -4.30
C ARG A 493 -32.79 -6.46 -4.37
N HIS A 494 -32.11 -6.40 -3.21
CA HIS A 494 -30.65 -6.32 -3.15
C HIS A 494 -30.02 -7.64 -3.60
N LEU A 495 -30.66 -8.76 -3.25
CA LEU A 495 -30.23 -10.09 -3.64
C LEU A 495 -30.38 -10.34 -5.15
N LEU A 496 -31.51 -9.91 -5.72
CA LEU A 496 -31.76 -10.01 -7.16
C LEU A 496 -30.75 -9.21 -7.97
N GLU A 497 -30.44 -7.97 -7.57
CA GLU A 497 -29.40 -7.14 -8.19
C GLU A 497 -28.02 -7.81 -8.08
N ALA A 498 -27.66 -8.35 -6.90
CA ALA A 498 -26.40 -9.06 -6.71
C ALA A 498 -26.28 -10.32 -7.60
N LEU A 499 -27.38 -11.07 -7.79
CA LEU A 499 -27.41 -12.25 -8.65
C LEU A 499 -27.17 -11.89 -10.12
N GLN A 500 -27.71 -10.77 -10.61
CA GLN A 500 -27.51 -10.34 -12.00
C GLN A 500 -26.03 -10.19 -12.35
N TYR A 501 -25.21 -9.66 -11.43
CA TYR A 501 -23.77 -9.51 -11.65
C TYR A 501 -22.99 -10.83 -11.60
N ARG A 502 -23.58 -11.93 -11.12
CA ARG A 502 -22.88 -13.23 -11.06
C ARG A 502 -23.17 -14.13 -12.26
N LEU A 503 -24.38 -14.02 -12.80
CA LEU A 503 -24.94 -14.97 -13.76
C LEU A 503 -24.50 -14.76 -15.21
N ILE A 504 -23.63 -13.79 -15.51
CA ILE A 504 -23.11 -13.49 -16.85
C ILE A 504 -22.05 -14.53 -17.31
N GLN A 505 -21.92 -15.67 -16.63
CA GLN A 505 -20.89 -16.67 -16.92
C GLN A 505 -21.22 -17.61 -18.08
N ASP A 506 -22.47 -17.66 -18.55
CA ASP A 506 -22.92 -18.57 -19.62
C ASP A 506 -23.09 -17.87 -20.97
#